data_AF-A0A0Q4J278-F1
#
_entry.id   AF-A0A0Q4J278-F1
#
_cell.length_a   1.000
_cell.length_b   1.000
_cell.length_c   1.000
_cell.angle_alpha   90.00
_cell.angle_beta   90.00
_cell.angle_gamma   90.00
#
_symmetry.space_group_name_H-M   'P 1'
#
loop_
_entity.id
_entity.type
_entity.pdbx_description
1 polymer ?
#
loop_
_entity_poly.entity_id
_entity_poly.type
_entity_poly.pdbx_seq_one_letter_code
_entity_poly.pdbx_strand_id
1 'polypeptide(L)'
;MRRSLACAAMLALVPLDGSAIAATDRATLEQLRRGDVRLAAIGHRLATGNAVLCDDRVPAIGLVVHAIDQYSADEQGDARAVFGFDTAVAIEGVVPGSAAARAGIRPDESIVRVNDRPIPPADGAGHVRTRDSFVALLDAQPVDRPLRLTLRRAGRDRAVVVPPSPGCRSYFELRPGPALDASADGAQVQISGAFLDRFSDDQVAVVVAHELAHNILRHRRRLDAAGISRGVFREFGRNGRLFRATEDEADRLSVYLLRNAGWDPGLAVRFWQGPGARIAGGIFYSRTHSSPARRAELIAQEIAALPAGAPIPYRPPLLARQDAPLR
;
A
#
# COMPACT_ATOMS: atom_id res chain seq x y z
N MET A 1 25.13 73.56 8.32
CA MET A 1 25.64 72.19 8.58
C MET A 1 24.49 71.39 9.20
N ARG A 2 24.03 70.33 8.53
CA ARG A 2 22.77 69.62 8.81
C ARG A 2 22.82 68.87 10.15
N ARG A 3 21.80 69.09 10.98
CA ARG A 3 21.47 68.35 12.20
C ARG A 3 20.58 67.17 11.83
N SER A 4 20.95 65.94 12.20
CA SER A 4 20.11 64.75 12.02
C SER A 4 19.41 64.41 13.34
N LEU A 5 18.07 64.46 13.33
CA LEU A 5 17.21 63.95 14.39
C LEU A 5 17.11 62.42 14.28
N ALA A 6 17.33 61.70 15.38
CA ALA A 6 17.03 60.28 15.49
C ALA A 6 15.57 60.11 15.96
N CYS A 7 14.72 59.58 15.09
CA CYS A 7 13.37 59.12 15.43
C CYS A 7 13.46 57.71 16.05
N ALA A 8 13.04 57.57 17.31
CA ALA A 8 12.82 56.28 17.94
C ALA A 8 11.42 55.75 17.54
N ALA A 9 11.37 54.72 16.70
CA ALA A 9 10.13 54.01 16.40
C ALA A 9 9.85 52.98 17.50
N MET A 10 8.82 53.19 18.32
CA MET A 10 8.26 52.16 19.19
C MET A 10 7.55 51.10 18.33
N LEU A 11 8.11 49.88 18.28
CA LEU A 11 7.40 48.71 17.76
C LEU A 11 6.32 48.31 18.77
N ALA A 12 5.05 48.46 18.39
CA ALA A 12 3.95 47.80 19.08
C ALA A 12 4.01 46.30 18.77
N LEU A 13 4.21 45.46 19.79
CA LEU A 13 4.02 44.02 19.69
C LEU A 13 2.52 43.74 19.52
N VAL A 14 2.13 43.30 18.32
CA VAL A 14 0.84 42.65 18.09
C VAL A 14 0.98 41.21 18.61
N PRO A 15 0.08 40.70 19.47
CA PRO A 15 0.11 39.29 19.83
C PRO A 15 -0.15 38.47 18.57
N LEU A 16 0.80 37.60 18.22
CA LEU A 16 0.55 36.55 17.26
C LEU A 16 -0.40 35.57 17.93
N ASP A 17 -1.67 35.58 17.51
CA ASP A 17 -2.62 34.53 17.84
C ASP A 17 -2.02 33.21 17.34
N GLY A 18 -1.50 32.43 18.29
CA GLY A 18 -1.06 31.06 18.05
C GLY A 18 -2.26 30.26 17.60
N SER A 19 -2.39 30.07 16.29
CA SER A 19 -3.29 29.07 15.73
C SER A 19 -2.84 27.72 16.31
N ALA A 20 -3.58 27.23 17.29
CA ALA A 20 -3.40 25.87 17.79
C ALA A 20 -3.54 24.93 16.59
N ILE A 21 -2.47 24.22 16.26
CA ILE A 21 -2.54 23.06 15.37
C ILE A 21 -3.52 22.10 16.06
N ALA A 22 -4.70 21.91 15.48
CA ALA A 22 -5.73 21.07 16.09
C ALA A 22 -5.15 19.66 16.30
N ALA A 23 -5.21 19.17 17.53
CA ALA A 23 -4.92 17.77 17.84
C ALA A 23 -5.75 16.88 16.90
N THR A 24 -5.15 15.81 16.37
CA THR A 24 -5.87 14.87 15.51
C THR A 24 -6.99 14.22 16.32
N ASP A 25 -8.23 14.65 16.07
CA ASP A 25 -9.36 14.18 16.86
C ASP A 25 -9.68 12.70 16.56
N ARG A 26 -10.41 12.06 17.49
CA ARG A 26 -10.83 10.66 17.35
C ARG A 26 -11.51 10.38 16.00
N ALA A 27 -12.29 11.33 15.50
CA ALA A 27 -13.01 11.15 14.24
C ALA A 27 -12.05 11.04 13.04
N THR A 28 -10.97 11.83 13.05
CA THR A 28 -9.92 11.80 12.03
C THR A 28 -9.17 10.47 12.05
N LEU A 29 -8.79 9.97 13.23
CA LEU A 29 -8.15 8.65 13.38
C LEU A 29 -9.04 7.51 12.88
N GLU A 30 -10.33 7.53 13.22
CA GLU A 30 -11.29 6.51 12.76
C GLU A 30 -11.63 6.66 11.25
N GLN A 31 -11.43 7.85 10.66
CA GLN A 31 -11.51 8.02 9.21
C GLN A 31 -10.31 7.38 8.50
N LEU A 32 -9.10 7.60 9.00
CA LEU A 32 -7.88 6.96 8.47
C LEU A 32 -8.00 5.44 8.52
N ARG A 33 -8.37 4.88 9.68
CA ARG A 33 -8.66 3.44 9.85
C ARG A 33 -9.61 2.91 8.78
N ARG A 34 -10.72 3.62 8.51
CA ARG A 34 -11.70 3.18 7.50
C ARG A 34 -11.07 3.14 6.10
N GLY A 35 -10.23 4.12 5.78
CA GLY A 35 -9.43 4.14 4.54
C GLY A 35 -8.47 2.96 4.46
N ASP A 36 -7.67 2.72 5.51
CA ASP A 36 -6.71 1.63 5.55
C ASP A 36 -7.37 0.26 5.46
N VAL A 37 -8.45 0.01 6.21
CA VAL A 37 -9.18 -1.27 6.14
C VAL A 37 -9.81 -1.48 4.77
N ARG A 38 -10.32 -0.42 4.14
CA ARG A 38 -10.89 -0.50 2.79
C ARG A 38 -9.82 -0.86 1.76
N LEU A 39 -8.67 -0.19 1.78
CA LEU A 39 -7.56 -0.50 0.89
C LEU A 39 -7.02 -1.92 1.14
N ALA A 40 -6.83 -2.29 2.39
CA ALA A 40 -6.38 -3.62 2.78
C ALA A 40 -7.36 -4.71 2.35
N ALA A 41 -8.67 -4.47 2.35
CA ALA A 41 -9.65 -5.44 1.86
C ALA A 41 -9.49 -5.70 0.35
N ILE A 42 -9.31 -4.65 -0.45
CA ILE A 42 -9.07 -4.75 -1.90
C ILE A 42 -7.72 -5.45 -2.16
N GLY A 43 -6.66 -4.98 -1.50
CA GLY A 43 -5.32 -5.53 -1.61
C GLY A 43 -5.23 -6.99 -1.17
N HIS A 44 -5.86 -7.36 -0.05
CA HIS A 44 -5.90 -8.73 0.45
C HIS A 44 -6.61 -9.68 -0.53
N ARG A 45 -7.73 -9.25 -1.11
CA ARG A 45 -8.45 -10.03 -2.12
C ARG A 45 -7.59 -10.24 -3.38
N LEU A 46 -6.91 -9.20 -3.84
CA LEU A 46 -5.95 -9.32 -4.95
C LEU A 46 -4.78 -10.25 -4.58
N ALA A 47 -4.13 -10.06 -3.44
CA ALA A 47 -2.94 -10.83 -3.04
C ALA A 47 -3.24 -12.32 -2.82
N THR A 48 -4.35 -12.67 -2.17
CA THR A 48 -4.72 -14.06 -1.89
C THR A 48 -5.30 -14.77 -3.11
N GLY A 49 -6.14 -14.11 -3.91
CA GLY A 49 -6.68 -14.66 -5.16
C GLY A 49 -5.60 -14.96 -6.21
N ASN A 50 -4.43 -14.33 -6.07
CA ASN A 50 -3.30 -14.44 -6.98
C ASN A 50 -2.11 -15.21 -6.41
N ALA A 51 -2.23 -15.84 -5.24
CA ALA A 51 -1.10 -16.51 -4.58
C ALA A 51 -0.36 -17.52 -5.48
N VAL A 52 -1.05 -18.17 -6.41
CA VAL A 52 -0.49 -19.17 -7.35
C VAL A 52 0.47 -18.54 -8.38
N LEU A 53 0.34 -17.24 -8.63
CA LEU A 53 1.18 -16.48 -9.57
C LEU A 53 2.53 -16.09 -8.96
N CYS A 54 2.65 -16.16 -7.64
CA CYS A 54 3.71 -15.52 -6.89
C CYS A 54 4.69 -16.56 -6.35
N ASP A 55 5.96 -16.44 -6.74
CA ASP A 55 7.04 -17.26 -6.20
C ASP A 55 7.39 -16.85 -4.76
N ASP A 56 7.26 -15.56 -4.46
CA ASP A 56 7.43 -15.00 -3.11
C ASP A 56 6.05 -14.80 -2.48
N ARG A 57 5.70 -15.72 -1.56
CA ARG A 57 4.42 -15.75 -0.85
C ARG A 57 4.64 -15.47 0.62
N VAL A 58 3.66 -14.81 1.23
CA VAL A 58 3.64 -14.46 2.66
C VAL A 58 2.31 -14.89 3.30
N PRO A 59 2.24 -14.97 4.64
CA PRO A 59 0.98 -15.16 5.36
C PRO A 59 0.10 -13.90 5.26
N ALA A 60 -0.65 -13.78 4.16
CA ALA A 60 -1.62 -12.72 3.95
C ALA A 60 -2.89 -13.03 4.77
N ILE A 61 -2.83 -12.85 6.08
CA ILE A 61 -3.92 -13.22 7.00
C ILE A 61 -5.02 -12.15 7.15
N GLY A 62 -4.82 -10.95 6.59
CA GLY A 62 -5.82 -9.87 6.58
C GLY A 62 -5.81 -8.98 7.82
N LEU A 63 -4.64 -8.76 8.42
CA LEU A 63 -4.44 -7.75 9.46
C LEU A 63 -4.03 -6.41 8.83
N VAL A 64 -4.60 -5.33 9.34
CA VAL A 64 -4.07 -3.97 9.20
C VAL A 64 -3.46 -3.62 10.55
N VAL A 65 -2.19 -3.25 10.54
CA VAL A 65 -1.44 -3.00 11.77
C VAL A 65 -0.82 -1.61 11.73
N HIS A 66 -0.75 -1.02 12.91
CA HIS A 66 -0.03 0.21 13.12
C HIS A 66 0.85 0.10 14.36
N ALA A 67 1.83 0.98 14.44
CA ALA A 67 2.70 1.11 15.58
C ALA A 67 2.59 2.50 16.19
N ILE A 68 2.80 2.59 17.50
CA ILE A 68 2.60 3.84 18.23
C ILE A 68 3.59 4.93 17.81
N ASP A 69 4.75 4.55 17.29
CA ASP A 69 5.78 5.46 16.78
C ASP A 69 5.42 6.10 15.42
N GLN A 70 4.35 5.63 14.75
CA GLN A 70 3.79 6.25 13.54
C GLN A 70 3.08 7.57 13.82
N TYR A 71 2.65 7.78 15.05
CA TYR A 71 1.99 9.00 15.50
C TYR A 71 3.03 9.97 16.06
N SER A 72 2.84 11.27 15.84
CA SER A 72 3.69 12.28 16.45
C SER A 72 3.59 12.23 17.98
N ALA A 73 4.59 12.75 18.68
CA ALA A 73 4.65 12.65 20.14
C ALA A 73 3.40 13.23 20.84
N ASP A 74 2.83 14.28 20.27
CA ASP A 74 1.59 14.93 20.70
C ASP A 74 0.33 14.12 20.35
N GLU A 75 0.32 13.35 19.25
CA GLU A 75 -0.80 12.48 18.86
C GLU A 75 -0.82 11.13 19.58
N GLN A 76 0.30 10.68 20.14
CA GLN A 76 0.40 9.36 20.78
C GLN A 76 -0.58 9.16 21.95
N GLY A 77 -0.92 10.23 22.68
CA GLY A 77 -1.94 10.18 23.73
C GLY A 77 -3.32 9.81 23.17
N ASP A 78 -3.72 10.49 22.10
CA ASP A 78 -5.00 10.26 21.42
C ASP A 78 -5.01 8.89 20.73
N ALA A 79 -3.92 8.50 20.06
CA ALA A 79 -3.80 7.18 19.45
C ALA A 79 -3.96 6.05 20.49
N ARG A 80 -3.37 6.20 21.69
CA ARG A 80 -3.57 5.24 22.80
C ARG A 80 -5.02 5.20 23.29
N ALA A 81 -5.66 6.37 23.41
CA ALA A 81 -7.04 6.47 23.86
C ALA A 81 -8.05 5.90 22.85
N VAL A 82 -7.76 6.02 21.55
CA VAL A 82 -8.63 5.54 20.48
C VAL A 82 -8.40 4.06 20.17
N PHE A 83 -7.15 3.63 20.05
CA PHE A 83 -6.78 2.33 19.49
C PHE A 83 -6.27 1.29 20.48
N GLY A 84 -6.01 1.64 21.74
CA GLY A 84 -5.58 0.66 22.74
C GLY A 84 -4.21 0.02 22.43
N PHE A 85 -3.13 0.78 22.66
CA PHE A 85 -1.75 0.29 22.54
C PHE A 85 -1.21 -0.25 23.88
N ASP A 86 -1.51 -1.51 24.18
CA ASP A 86 -0.89 -2.27 25.29
C ASP A 86 0.53 -2.76 24.97
N THR A 87 0.91 -2.72 23.68
CA THR A 87 2.30 -2.91 23.21
C THR A 87 2.64 -1.83 22.18
N ALA A 88 3.81 -1.90 21.55
CA ALA A 88 4.20 -0.97 20.50
C ALA A 88 3.43 -1.15 19.18
N VAL A 89 2.84 -2.33 18.93
CA VAL A 89 2.08 -2.65 17.71
C VAL A 89 0.66 -3.07 18.08
N ALA A 90 -0.32 -2.49 17.40
CA ALA A 90 -1.72 -2.84 17.56
C ALA A 90 -2.37 -3.15 16.21
N ILE A 91 -3.47 -3.91 16.28
CA ILE A 91 -4.33 -4.21 15.14
C ILE A 91 -5.23 -3.00 14.94
N GLU A 92 -4.89 -2.20 13.93
CA GLU A 92 -5.71 -1.06 13.52
C GLU A 92 -7.07 -1.54 13.01
N GLY A 93 -7.07 -2.64 12.24
CA GLY A 93 -8.25 -3.19 11.63
C GLY A 93 -8.07 -4.61 11.13
N VAL A 94 -9.17 -5.27 10.82
CA VAL A 94 -9.18 -6.65 10.32
C VAL A 94 -10.01 -6.69 9.04
N VAL A 95 -9.43 -7.23 7.97
CA VAL A 95 -10.13 -7.37 6.69
C VAL A 95 -11.33 -8.31 6.86
N PRO A 96 -12.55 -7.91 6.51
CA PRO A 96 -13.73 -8.76 6.62
C PRO A 96 -13.58 -10.07 5.85
N GLY A 97 -14.00 -11.18 6.46
CA GLY A 97 -13.93 -12.50 5.84
C GLY A 97 -12.52 -13.10 5.71
N SER A 98 -11.46 -12.39 6.13
CA SER A 98 -10.08 -12.89 6.10
C SER A 98 -9.83 -14.04 7.10
N ALA A 99 -8.64 -14.65 7.02
CA ALA A 99 -8.23 -15.69 7.98
C ALA A 99 -8.19 -15.16 9.42
N ALA A 100 -7.70 -13.93 9.62
CA ALA A 100 -7.68 -13.27 10.92
C ALA A 100 -9.10 -13.01 11.46
N ALA A 101 -10.02 -12.55 10.61
CA ALA A 101 -11.42 -12.34 11.00
C ALA A 101 -12.10 -13.64 11.44
N ARG A 102 -11.90 -14.73 10.68
CA ARG A 102 -12.44 -16.06 11.03
C ARG A 102 -11.84 -16.64 12.32
N ALA A 103 -10.61 -16.27 12.65
CA ALA A 103 -9.95 -16.63 13.91
C ALA A 103 -10.44 -15.78 15.10
N GLY A 104 -11.34 -14.81 14.88
CA GLY A 104 -11.91 -13.96 15.92
C GLY A 104 -10.97 -12.87 16.42
N ILE A 105 -9.97 -12.48 15.62
CA ILE A 105 -9.13 -11.32 15.89
C ILE A 105 -9.96 -10.05 15.72
N ARG A 106 -9.77 -9.06 16.61
CA ARG A 106 -10.53 -7.81 16.62
C ARG A 106 -9.57 -6.62 16.50
N PRO A 107 -10.05 -5.47 15.99
CA PRO A 107 -9.35 -4.20 16.13
C PRO A 107 -9.06 -3.88 17.60
N ASP A 108 -8.07 -3.03 17.83
CA ASP A 108 -7.61 -2.52 19.14
C ASP A 108 -6.96 -3.58 20.05
N GLU A 109 -6.65 -4.75 19.51
CA GLU A 109 -5.80 -5.72 20.20
C GLU A 109 -4.33 -5.45 19.86
N SER A 110 -3.50 -5.37 20.89
CA SER A 110 -2.05 -5.28 20.72
C SER A 110 -1.43 -6.64 20.46
N ILE A 111 -0.37 -6.69 19.67
CA ILE A 111 0.30 -7.94 19.33
C ILE A 111 1.50 -8.13 20.26
N VAL A 112 1.62 -9.30 20.88
CA VAL A 112 2.71 -9.63 21.81
C VAL A 112 3.72 -10.54 21.14
N ARG A 113 3.25 -11.56 20.41
CA ARG A 113 4.08 -12.56 19.74
C ARG A 113 3.46 -13.07 18.45
N VAL A 114 4.34 -13.46 17.52
CA VAL A 114 4.02 -14.24 16.32
C VAL A 114 4.76 -15.58 16.42
N ASN A 115 4.01 -16.67 16.51
CA ASN A 115 4.50 -17.98 16.95
C ASN A 115 5.32 -17.83 18.24
N ASP A 116 6.57 -18.29 18.23
CA ASP A 116 7.48 -18.21 19.37
C ASP A 116 8.39 -16.98 19.34
N ARG A 117 8.08 -15.97 18.51
CA ARG A 117 8.89 -14.76 18.40
C ARG A 117 8.15 -13.54 18.98
N PRO A 118 8.75 -12.81 19.94
CA PRO A 118 8.22 -11.51 20.35
C PRO A 118 8.35 -10.50 19.20
N ILE A 119 7.61 -9.40 19.28
CA ILE A 119 7.81 -8.29 18.35
C ILE A 119 9.23 -7.73 18.55
N PRO A 120 10.04 -7.63 17.48
CA PRO A 120 11.37 -7.07 17.58
C PRO A 120 11.29 -5.59 17.99
N PRO A 121 12.23 -5.10 18.84
CA PRO A 121 12.36 -3.66 19.03
C PRO A 121 12.75 -3.01 17.70
N ALA A 122 12.19 -1.85 17.39
CA ALA A 122 12.61 -1.09 16.21
C ALA A 122 14.08 -0.67 16.34
N ASP A 123 14.81 -0.79 15.23
CA ASP A 123 16.18 -0.30 15.06
C ASP A 123 16.20 1.00 14.23
N GLY A 124 17.05 1.96 14.61
CA GLY A 124 17.26 3.21 13.87
C GLY A 124 16.25 4.33 14.18
N ALA A 125 16.29 5.40 13.38
CA ALA A 125 15.40 6.58 13.50
C ALA A 125 14.29 6.53 12.44
N GLY A 126 13.04 6.85 12.82
CA GLY A 126 11.91 7.03 11.88
C GLY A 126 10.57 6.48 12.39
N HIS A 127 9.48 7.12 11.99
CA HIS A 127 8.13 6.89 12.54
C HIS A 127 7.46 5.57 12.14
N VAL A 128 7.99 4.80 11.18
CA VAL A 128 7.32 3.56 10.67
C VAL A 128 8.07 2.26 10.99
N ARG A 129 9.21 2.36 11.67
CA ARG A 129 10.17 1.25 11.83
C ARG A 129 9.59 0.07 12.61
N THR A 130 8.84 0.32 13.68
CA THR A 130 8.26 -0.76 14.51
C THR A 130 7.24 -1.56 13.72
N ARG A 131 6.35 -0.90 12.98
CA ARG A 131 5.37 -1.55 12.10
C ARG A 131 6.07 -2.38 11.02
N ASP A 132 7.04 -1.80 10.32
CA ASP A 132 7.75 -2.50 9.24
C ASP A 132 8.49 -3.73 9.76
N SER A 133 9.08 -3.65 10.96
CA SER A 133 9.75 -4.78 11.61
C SER A 133 8.76 -5.89 11.96
N PHE A 134 7.55 -5.53 12.40
CA PHE A 134 6.47 -6.50 12.62
C PHE A 134 5.99 -7.13 11.30
N VAL A 135 5.77 -6.34 10.25
CA VAL A 135 5.36 -6.85 8.93
C VAL A 135 6.41 -7.81 8.39
N ALA A 136 7.70 -7.48 8.49
CA ALA A 136 8.80 -8.37 8.12
C ALA A 136 8.83 -9.66 8.95
N LEU A 137 8.55 -9.57 10.26
CA LEU A 137 8.42 -10.75 11.13
C LEU A 137 7.27 -11.66 10.66
N LEU A 138 6.11 -11.08 10.31
CA LEU A 138 4.94 -11.81 9.83
C LEU A 138 5.21 -12.46 8.46
N ASP A 139 5.80 -11.72 7.53
CA ASP A 139 6.14 -12.18 6.19
C ASP A 139 7.16 -13.33 6.19
N ALA A 140 8.00 -13.41 7.22
CA ALA A 140 8.99 -14.47 7.37
C ALA A 140 8.42 -15.80 7.91
N GLN A 141 7.12 -15.88 8.21
CA GLN A 141 6.52 -17.10 8.75
C GLN A 141 6.10 -18.07 7.63
N PRO A 142 5.98 -19.38 7.92
CA PRO A 142 5.51 -20.35 6.94
C PRO A 142 4.09 -20.02 6.44
N VAL A 143 3.90 -20.11 5.12
CA VAL A 143 2.63 -19.76 4.46
C VAL A 143 1.61 -20.90 4.44
N ASP A 144 2.07 -22.12 4.70
CA ASP A 144 1.33 -23.38 4.60
C ASP A 144 0.96 -23.99 5.96
N ARG A 145 1.22 -23.27 7.06
CA ARG A 145 0.96 -23.72 8.44
C ARG A 145 0.14 -22.70 9.21
N PRO A 146 -0.67 -23.14 10.21
CA PRO A 146 -1.39 -22.21 11.08
C PRO A 146 -0.43 -21.28 11.81
N LEU A 147 -0.80 -20.01 11.90
CA LEU A 147 -0.05 -18.98 12.60
C LEU A 147 -0.61 -18.80 14.01
N ARG A 148 0.24 -18.91 15.05
CA ARG A 148 -0.16 -18.60 16.42
C ARG A 148 0.15 -17.14 16.72
N LEU A 149 -0.83 -16.38 17.21
CA LEU A 149 -0.63 -15.01 17.68
C LEU A 149 -0.94 -14.96 19.18
N THR A 150 -0.09 -14.26 19.94
CA THR A 150 -0.45 -13.83 21.29
C THR A 150 -0.88 -12.38 21.20
N LEU A 151 -2.13 -12.10 21.55
CA LEU A 151 -2.73 -10.77 21.53
C LEU A 151 -2.98 -10.29 22.96
N ARG A 152 -2.97 -8.99 23.17
CA ARG A 152 -3.21 -8.33 24.46
C ARG A 152 -4.28 -7.26 24.33
N ARG A 153 -5.21 -7.24 25.29
CA ARG A 153 -6.17 -6.15 25.44
C ARG A 153 -6.46 -5.87 26.90
N ALA A 154 -6.37 -4.61 27.31
CA ALA A 154 -6.48 -4.16 28.69
C ALA A 154 -5.58 -5.00 29.63
N GLY A 155 -4.33 -5.25 29.20
CA GLY A 155 -3.34 -6.01 29.97
C GLY A 155 -3.57 -7.53 30.05
N ARG A 156 -4.59 -8.08 29.38
CA ARG A 156 -4.88 -9.52 29.37
C ARG A 156 -4.45 -10.16 28.07
N ASP A 157 -3.64 -11.21 28.16
CA ASP A 157 -3.17 -11.98 27.02
C ASP A 157 -4.16 -13.07 26.61
N ARG A 158 -4.30 -13.27 25.30
CA ARG A 158 -4.95 -14.45 24.73
C ARG A 158 -4.17 -14.97 23.53
N ALA A 159 -4.15 -16.30 23.39
CA ALA A 159 -3.60 -16.95 22.21
C ALA A 159 -4.71 -17.16 21.16
N VAL A 160 -4.38 -16.92 19.89
CA VAL A 160 -5.26 -17.17 18.74
C VAL A 160 -4.49 -17.97 17.70
N VAL A 161 -5.16 -18.94 17.07
CA VAL A 161 -4.60 -19.71 15.95
C VAL A 161 -5.31 -19.29 14.67
N VAL A 162 -4.55 -18.76 13.72
CA VAL A 162 -5.03 -18.29 12.42
C VAL A 162 -4.73 -19.36 11.37
N PRO A 163 -5.70 -19.80 10.55
CA PRO A 163 -5.44 -20.79 9.51
C PRO A 163 -4.48 -20.25 8.43
N PRO A 164 -3.76 -21.13 7.69
CA PRO A 164 -2.91 -20.72 6.58
C PRO A 164 -3.68 -19.89 5.55
N SER A 165 -3.05 -18.81 5.06
CA SER A 165 -3.62 -17.90 4.07
C SER A 165 -2.49 -17.35 3.19
N PRO A 166 -1.98 -18.14 2.24
CA PRO A 166 -0.92 -17.69 1.35
C PRO A 166 -1.41 -16.56 0.45
N GLY A 167 -0.60 -15.52 0.30
CA GLY A 167 -0.82 -14.45 -0.67
C GLY A 167 0.49 -13.97 -1.27
N CYS A 168 0.42 -13.23 -2.38
CA CYS A 168 1.56 -12.52 -2.94
C CYS A 168 2.12 -11.52 -1.92
N ARG A 169 3.45 -11.43 -1.79
CA ARG A 169 4.10 -10.42 -0.93
C ARG A 169 3.73 -9.00 -1.38
N SER A 170 2.93 -8.31 -0.57
CA SER A 170 2.71 -6.86 -0.60
C SER A 170 1.96 -6.41 0.64
N TYR A 171 2.46 -5.41 1.35
CA TYR A 171 1.70 -4.68 2.37
C TYR A 171 0.94 -3.52 1.72
N PHE A 172 -0.32 -3.30 2.08
CA PHE A 172 -1.16 -2.27 1.48
C PHE A 172 -1.39 -1.16 2.50
N GLU A 173 -0.98 0.06 2.18
CA GLU A 173 -0.97 1.18 3.12
C GLU A 173 -1.57 2.44 2.49
N LEU A 174 -2.44 3.11 3.23
CA LEU A 174 -2.91 4.44 2.87
C LEU A 174 -1.79 5.46 3.13
N ARG A 175 -1.53 6.33 2.15
CA ARG A 175 -0.77 7.55 2.38
C ARG A 175 -1.70 8.74 2.61
N PRO A 176 -1.68 9.38 3.79
CA PRO A 176 -2.36 10.65 3.98
C PRO A 176 -1.84 11.70 3.00
N GLY A 177 -2.73 12.51 2.44
CA GLY A 177 -2.36 13.63 1.59
C GLY A 177 -3.36 13.93 0.46
N PRO A 178 -3.31 15.15 -0.09
CA PRO A 178 -4.28 15.62 -1.09
C PRO A 178 -3.95 15.19 -2.52
N ALA A 179 -2.73 14.70 -2.79
CA ALA A 179 -2.32 14.28 -4.12
C ALA A 179 -3.03 12.98 -4.51
N LEU A 180 -3.46 12.87 -5.78
CA LEU A 180 -3.91 11.59 -6.35
C LEU A 180 -2.66 10.82 -6.78
N ASP A 181 -2.27 9.82 -6.00
CA ASP A 181 -1.03 9.10 -6.24
C ASP A 181 -1.11 7.65 -5.78
N ALA A 182 -0.29 6.82 -6.40
CA ALA A 182 -0.14 5.41 -6.12
C ALA A 182 1.31 5.00 -6.40
N SER A 183 1.85 4.08 -5.60
CA SER A 183 3.20 3.58 -5.83
C SER A 183 3.44 2.20 -5.23
N ALA A 184 4.35 1.47 -5.85
CA ALA A 184 4.90 0.22 -5.35
C ALA A 184 6.44 0.27 -5.24
N ASP A 185 7.01 -0.35 -4.20
CA ASP A 185 8.45 -0.33 -3.93
C ASP A 185 9.13 -1.71 -3.93
N GLY A 186 8.38 -2.77 -4.20
CA GLY A 186 8.80 -4.17 -4.13
C GLY A 186 8.28 -4.91 -2.89
N ALA A 187 7.87 -4.19 -1.84
CA ALA A 187 7.35 -4.76 -0.60
C ALA A 187 5.98 -4.21 -0.22
N GLN A 188 5.67 -2.97 -0.60
CA GLN A 188 4.44 -2.29 -0.27
C GLN A 188 3.75 -1.76 -1.54
N VAL A 189 2.44 -1.59 -1.43
CA VAL A 189 1.60 -0.82 -2.35
C VAL A 189 0.95 0.29 -1.54
N GLN A 190 1.20 1.53 -1.95
CA GLN A 190 0.71 2.72 -1.26
C GLN A 190 -0.26 3.47 -2.16
N ILE A 191 -1.44 3.80 -1.64
CA ILE A 191 -2.48 4.58 -2.33
C ILE A 191 -2.80 5.81 -1.49
N SER A 192 -2.91 6.98 -2.12
CA SER A 192 -3.25 8.19 -1.38
C SER A 192 -4.70 8.19 -0.88
N GLY A 193 -4.96 8.82 0.26
CA GLY A 193 -6.30 8.96 0.81
C GLY A 193 -7.26 9.69 -0.16
N ALA A 194 -6.80 10.76 -0.81
CA ALA A 194 -7.57 11.46 -1.83
C ALA A 194 -7.97 10.56 -3.01
N PHE A 195 -7.13 9.58 -3.38
CA PHE A 195 -7.46 8.62 -4.42
C PHE A 195 -8.55 7.66 -3.95
N LEU A 196 -8.43 7.10 -2.75
CA LEU A 196 -9.48 6.26 -2.17
C LEU A 196 -10.82 7.01 -2.10
N ASP A 197 -10.84 8.21 -1.55
CA ASP A 197 -12.09 8.97 -1.37
C ASP A 197 -12.80 9.30 -2.69
N ARG A 198 -12.02 9.48 -3.77
CA ARG A 198 -12.55 9.86 -5.08
C ARG A 198 -13.12 8.70 -5.88
N PHE A 199 -12.60 7.49 -5.71
CA PHE A 199 -12.87 6.36 -6.61
C PHE A 199 -13.56 5.19 -5.91
N SER A 200 -14.38 4.44 -6.65
CA SER A 200 -15.04 3.24 -6.12
C SER A 200 -14.04 2.09 -5.89
N ASP A 201 -14.43 1.07 -5.13
CA ASP A 201 -13.57 -0.09 -4.85
C ASP A 201 -13.11 -0.79 -6.14
N ASP A 202 -13.97 -0.90 -7.15
CA ASP A 202 -13.62 -1.46 -8.45
C ASP A 202 -12.54 -0.64 -9.16
N GLN A 203 -12.62 0.69 -9.08
CA GLN A 203 -11.64 1.59 -9.69
C GLN A 203 -10.33 1.60 -8.91
N VAL A 204 -10.40 1.53 -7.58
CA VAL A 204 -9.23 1.34 -6.72
C VAL A 204 -8.56 0.00 -7.00
N ALA A 205 -9.33 -1.08 -7.19
CA ALA A 205 -8.80 -2.40 -7.51
C ALA A 205 -7.99 -2.40 -8.81
N VAL A 206 -8.40 -1.64 -9.84
CA VAL A 206 -7.62 -1.49 -11.09
C VAL A 206 -6.22 -0.95 -10.80
N VAL A 207 -6.11 0.10 -10.00
CA VAL A 207 -4.82 0.72 -9.67
C VAL A 207 -4.00 -0.14 -8.74
N VAL A 208 -4.61 -0.73 -7.71
CA VAL A 208 -3.92 -1.64 -6.77
C VAL A 208 -3.41 -2.89 -7.51
N ALA A 209 -4.14 -3.40 -8.49
CA ALA A 209 -3.68 -4.51 -9.32
C ALA A 209 -2.45 -4.13 -10.17
N HIS A 210 -2.43 -2.92 -10.74
CA HIS A 210 -1.26 -2.40 -11.46
C HIS A 210 -0.03 -2.29 -10.54
N GLU A 211 -0.18 -1.68 -9.37
CA GLU A 211 0.91 -1.54 -8.40
C GLU A 211 1.40 -2.90 -7.87
N LEU A 212 0.47 -3.81 -7.57
CA LEU A 212 0.82 -5.18 -7.19
C LEU A 212 1.58 -5.90 -8.31
N ALA A 213 1.25 -5.66 -9.58
CA ALA A 213 1.98 -6.23 -10.71
C ALA A 213 3.44 -5.76 -10.75
N HIS A 214 3.75 -4.52 -10.38
CA HIS A 214 5.15 -4.06 -10.26
C HIS A 214 5.95 -4.85 -9.21
N ASN A 215 5.32 -5.16 -8.07
CA ASN A 215 5.93 -5.97 -7.01
C ASN A 215 6.13 -7.42 -7.48
N ILE A 216 5.08 -8.04 -8.05
CA ILE A 216 5.16 -9.40 -8.57
C ILE A 216 6.24 -9.49 -9.65
N LEU A 217 6.27 -8.59 -10.64
CA LEU A 217 7.25 -8.63 -11.73
C LEU A 217 8.64 -8.12 -11.36
N ARG A 218 8.88 -7.81 -10.07
CA ARG A 218 10.16 -7.35 -9.52
C ARG A 218 10.74 -6.16 -10.31
N HIS A 219 9.86 -5.28 -10.81
CA HIS A 219 10.26 -4.18 -11.71
C HIS A 219 11.31 -3.28 -11.07
N ARG A 220 11.18 -3.00 -9.78
CA ARG A 220 12.17 -2.24 -9.01
C ARG A 220 13.57 -2.84 -9.10
N ARG A 221 13.70 -4.12 -8.73
CA ARG A 221 14.98 -4.85 -8.78
C ARG A 221 15.53 -4.93 -10.20
N ARG A 222 14.68 -5.17 -11.20
CA ARG A 222 15.10 -5.28 -12.62
C ARG A 222 15.61 -3.94 -13.17
N LEU A 223 14.96 -2.83 -12.81
CA LEU A 223 15.40 -1.48 -13.16
C LEU A 223 16.72 -1.11 -12.46
N ASP A 224 16.83 -1.38 -11.16
CA ASP A 224 18.06 -1.15 -10.40
C ASP A 224 19.22 -1.97 -10.99
N ALA A 225 18.99 -3.26 -11.33
CA ALA A 225 19.99 -4.12 -11.99
C ALA A 225 20.38 -3.66 -13.40
N ALA A 226 19.49 -2.93 -14.10
CA ALA A 226 19.78 -2.33 -15.39
C ALA A 226 20.54 -0.98 -15.30
N GLY A 227 20.89 -0.54 -14.08
CA GLY A 227 21.59 0.72 -13.80
C GLY A 227 20.69 1.95 -13.94
N ILE A 228 19.37 1.77 -13.88
CA ILE A 228 18.41 2.84 -14.14
C ILE A 228 18.10 3.58 -12.84
N SER A 229 18.77 4.72 -12.64
CA SER A 229 18.49 5.63 -11.52
C SER A 229 17.11 6.27 -11.66
N ARG A 230 16.44 6.44 -10.51
CA ARG A 230 15.11 7.06 -10.37
C ARG A 230 15.15 8.59 -10.30
N GLY A 231 16.33 9.18 -10.49
CA GLY A 231 16.54 10.63 -10.50
C GLY A 231 16.05 11.33 -11.76
N VAL A 232 16.45 12.59 -11.94
CA VAL A 232 15.92 13.53 -12.95
C VAL A 232 15.96 13.01 -14.41
N PHE A 233 16.81 12.03 -14.73
CA PHE A 233 16.93 11.43 -16.07
C PHE A 233 16.09 10.16 -16.30
N ARG A 234 15.17 9.83 -15.38
CA ARG A 234 14.32 8.63 -15.44
C ARG A 234 13.58 8.49 -16.78
N GLU A 235 13.18 9.62 -17.38
CA GLU A 235 12.27 9.66 -18.52
C GLU A 235 12.94 9.70 -19.90
N PHE A 236 14.27 9.78 -19.98
CA PHE A 236 15.00 10.03 -21.22
C PHE A 236 15.63 8.77 -21.83
N GLY A 237 15.69 8.72 -23.16
CA GLY A 237 16.47 7.74 -23.92
C GLY A 237 16.16 6.27 -23.56
N ARG A 238 17.21 5.50 -23.26
CA ARG A 238 17.12 4.09 -22.85
C ARG A 238 16.29 3.93 -21.57
N ASN A 239 16.45 4.82 -20.58
CA ASN A 239 15.76 4.75 -19.30
C ASN A 239 14.25 4.82 -19.51
N GLY A 240 13.78 5.82 -20.27
CA GLY A 240 12.36 5.99 -20.55
C GLY A 240 11.74 4.79 -21.30
N ARG A 241 12.49 4.11 -22.17
CA ARG A 241 12.02 2.87 -22.82
C ARG A 241 11.85 1.72 -21.82
N LEU A 242 12.83 1.48 -20.96
CA LEU A 242 12.76 0.39 -19.99
C LEU A 242 11.65 0.62 -18.97
N PHE A 243 11.43 1.86 -18.53
CA PHE A 243 10.27 2.20 -17.69
C PHE A 243 8.95 1.93 -18.41
N ARG A 244 8.78 2.40 -19.65
CA ARG A 244 7.56 2.11 -20.43
C ARG A 244 7.31 0.61 -20.58
N ALA A 245 8.36 -0.18 -20.80
CA ALA A 245 8.25 -1.63 -20.86
C ALA A 245 7.71 -2.21 -19.54
N THR A 246 8.20 -1.72 -18.38
CA THR A 246 7.66 -2.17 -17.07
C THR A 246 6.22 -1.75 -16.85
N GLU A 247 5.80 -0.57 -17.33
CA GLU A 247 4.39 -0.15 -17.25
C GLU A 247 3.49 -1.03 -18.12
N ASP A 248 3.90 -1.33 -19.35
CA ASP A 248 3.16 -2.22 -20.25
C ASP A 248 3.08 -3.65 -19.68
N GLU A 249 4.14 -4.16 -19.04
CA GLU A 249 4.12 -5.45 -18.36
C GLU A 249 3.16 -5.44 -17.15
N ALA A 250 3.13 -4.35 -16.37
CA ALA A 250 2.24 -4.20 -15.23
C ALA A 250 0.76 -4.11 -15.66
N ASP A 251 0.45 -3.34 -16.71
CA ASP A 251 -0.88 -3.27 -17.32
C ASP A 251 -1.38 -4.65 -17.75
N ARG A 252 -0.54 -5.43 -18.44
CA ARG A 252 -0.89 -6.79 -18.87
C ARG A 252 -1.12 -7.72 -17.70
N LEU A 253 -0.22 -7.74 -16.70
CA LEU A 253 -0.39 -8.62 -15.55
C LEU A 253 -1.64 -8.25 -14.74
N SER A 254 -1.98 -6.95 -14.64
CA SER A 254 -3.15 -6.48 -13.90
C SER A 254 -4.48 -7.10 -14.37
N VAL A 255 -4.62 -7.43 -15.67
CA VAL A 255 -5.78 -8.14 -16.23
C VAL A 255 -6.01 -9.47 -15.51
N TYR A 256 -4.94 -10.23 -15.35
CA TYR A 256 -5.00 -11.54 -14.70
C TYR A 256 -5.19 -11.39 -13.19
N LEU A 257 -4.57 -10.38 -12.57
CA LEU A 257 -4.73 -10.13 -11.13
C LEU A 257 -6.18 -9.80 -10.77
N LEU A 258 -6.83 -8.94 -11.55
CA LEU A 258 -8.25 -8.60 -11.38
C LEU A 258 -9.12 -9.84 -11.60
N ARG A 259 -8.94 -10.53 -12.73
CA ARG A 259 -9.73 -11.71 -13.09
C ARG A 259 -9.64 -12.83 -12.05
N ASN A 260 -8.44 -13.15 -11.61
CA ASN A 260 -8.20 -14.23 -10.65
C ASN A 260 -8.78 -13.93 -9.27
N ALA A 261 -8.84 -12.65 -8.90
CA ALA A 261 -9.48 -12.21 -7.67
C ALA A 261 -10.99 -11.97 -7.83
N GLY A 262 -11.57 -12.27 -9.00
CA GLY A 262 -13.01 -12.23 -9.26
C GLY A 262 -13.56 -10.85 -9.65
N TRP A 263 -12.71 -9.92 -10.12
CA TRP A 263 -13.16 -8.70 -10.80
C TRP A 263 -13.26 -8.93 -12.30
N ASP A 264 -14.14 -8.16 -12.97
CA ASP A 264 -14.15 -8.06 -14.43
C ASP A 264 -12.91 -7.28 -14.90
N PRO A 265 -11.96 -7.89 -15.64
CA PRO A 265 -10.79 -7.16 -16.14
C PRO A 265 -11.16 -6.02 -17.10
N GLY A 266 -12.35 -6.05 -17.72
CA GLY A 266 -12.88 -4.93 -18.50
C GLY A 266 -13.07 -3.64 -17.70
N LEU A 267 -13.11 -3.71 -16.37
CA LEU A 267 -13.08 -2.52 -15.50
C LEU A 267 -11.85 -1.66 -15.77
N ALA A 268 -10.69 -2.27 -16.03
CA ALA A 268 -9.46 -1.53 -16.28
C ALA A 268 -9.55 -0.75 -17.61
N VAL A 269 -10.12 -1.33 -18.65
CA VAL A 269 -10.37 -0.64 -19.93
C VAL A 269 -11.28 0.57 -19.71
N ARG A 270 -12.40 0.38 -19.01
CA ARG A 270 -13.37 1.47 -18.72
C ARG A 270 -12.75 2.55 -17.85
N PHE A 271 -11.91 2.19 -16.89
CA PHE A 271 -11.20 3.14 -16.05
C PHE A 271 -10.30 4.05 -16.89
N TRP A 272 -9.46 3.47 -17.75
CA TRP A 272 -8.53 4.23 -18.59
C TRP A 272 -9.20 5.01 -19.73
N GLN A 273 -10.41 4.63 -20.15
CA GLN A 273 -11.21 5.39 -21.11
C GLN A 273 -12.03 6.53 -20.46
N GLY A 274 -12.20 6.51 -19.13
CA GLY A 274 -13.06 7.46 -18.42
C GLY A 274 -12.34 8.15 -17.27
N PRO A 275 -12.56 7.71 -16.02
CA PRO A 275 -12.06 8.40 -14.83
C PRO A 275 -10.53 8.52 -14.79
N GLY A 276 -9.79 7.47 -15.16
CA GLY A 276 -8.32 7.45 -15.19
C GLY A 276 -7.72 8.40 -16.22
N ALA A 277 -8.42 8.64 -17.35
CA ALA A 277 -7.99 9.59 -18.36
C ALA A 277 -8.03 11.06 -17.90
N ARG A 278 -8.72 11.35 -16.79
CA ARG A 278 -8.91 12.71 -16.25
C ARG A 278 -8.04 13.02 -15.04
N ILE A 279 -7.14 12.11 -14.65
CA ILE A 279 -6.21 12.31 -13.54
C ILE A 279 -4.95 13.00 -14.08
N ALA A 280 -4.54 14.08 -13.43
CA ALA A 280 -3.28 14.77 -13.71
C ALA A 280 -2.22 14.38 -12.66
N GLY A 281 -1.03 13.97 -13.11
CA GLY A 281 0.15 13.64 -12.28
C GLY A 281 0.34 12.14 -11.96
N GLY A 282 1.51 11.78 -11.42
CA GLY A 282 1.84 10.42 -10.95
C GLY A 282 1.92 9.35 -12.05
N ILE A 283 1.62 8.08 -11.71
CA ILE A 283 1.47 6.98 -12.69
C ILE A 283 0.40 7.26 -13.77
N PHE A 284 -0.43 8.28 -13.56
CA PHE A 284 -1.51 8.67 -14.45
C PHE A 284 -1.08 9.74 -15.46
N TYR A 285 0.07 10.40 -15.24
CA TYR A 285 0.58 11.41 -16.15
C TYR A 285 2.10 11.63 -15.99
N SER A 286 2.91 10.88 -16.73
CA SER A 286 4.33 11.19 -16.99
C SER A 286 4.75 10.68 -18.37
N ARG A 287 5.84 11.21 -18.94
CA ARG A 287 6.38 10.78 -20.25
C ARG A 287 6.87 9.32 -20.26
N THR A 288 6.98 8.68 -19.10
CA THR A 288 7.30 7.25 -18.96
C THR A 288 6.09 6.34 -18.89
N HIS A 289 4.87 6.89 -18.78
CA HIS A 289 3.64 6.09 -18.81
C HIS A 289 2.99 6.21 -20.19
N SER A 290 2.41 5.09 -20.66
CA SER A 290 1.58 5.07 -21.86
C SER A 290 0.36 5.98 -21.66
N SER A 291 -0.11 6.65 -22.72
CA SER A 291 -1.32 7.47 -22.63
C SER A 291 -2.51 6.61 -22.16
N PRO A 292 -3.52 7.19 -21.48
CA PRO A 292 -4.70 6.43 -21.04
C PRO A 292 -5.34 5.62 -22.17
N ALA A 293 -5.44 6.20 -23.37
CA ALA A 293 -5.95 5.52 -24.56
C ALA A 293 -5.09 4.29 -24.94
N ARG A 294 -3.76 4.42 -24.91
CA ARG A 294 -2.85 3.31 -25.22
C ARG A 294 -2.92 2.21 -24.15
N ARG A 295 -3.02 2.57 -22.87
CA ARG A 295 -3.22 1.60 -21.77
C ARG A 295 -4.52 0.82 -21.96
N ALA A 296 -5.62 1.51 -22.24
CA ALA A 296 -6.92 0.87 -22.51
C ALA A 296 -6.85 -0.09 -23.71
N GLU A 297 -6.17 0.30 -24.78
CA GLU A 297 -5.96 -0.55 -25.96
C GLU A 297 -5.14 -1.80 -25.62
N LEU A 298 -4.02 -1.65 -24.91
CA LEU A 298 -3.15 -2.75 -24.50
C LEU A 298 -3.90 -3.74 -23.59
N ILE A 299 -4.63 -3.24 -22.61
CA ILE A 299 -5.43 -4.05 -21.69
C ILE A 299 -6.53 -4.78 -22.46
N ALA A 300 -7.23 -4.12 -23.39
CA ALA A 300 -8.24 -4.77 -24.22
C ALA A 300 -7.65 -5.89 -25.09
N GLN A 301 -6.46 -5.69 -25.65
CA GLN A 301 -5.73 -6.72 -26.39
C GLN A 301 -5.35 -7.91 -25.50
N GLU A 302 -4.87 -7.65 -24.28
CA GLU A 302 -4.51 -8.71 -23.33
C GLU A 302 -5.74 -9.51 -22.88
N ILE A 303 -6.89 -8.84 -22.66
CA ILE A 303 -8.17 -9.50 -22.37
C ILE A 303 -8.60 -10.37 -23.55
N ALA A 304 -8.51 -9.87 -24.79
CA ALA A 304 -8.90 -10.62 -25.98
C ALA A 304 -7.98 -11.82 -26.26
N ALA A 305 -6.73 -11.78 -25.77
CA ALA A 305 -5.76 -12.86 -25.89
C ALA A 305 -5.95 -13.98 -24.85
N LEU A 306 -6.83 -13.81 -23.85
CA LEU A 306 -7.14 -14.86 -22.89
C LEU A 306 -7.71 -16.09 -23.61
N PRO A 307 -7.17 -17.31 -23.37
CA PRO A 307 -7.73 -18.52 -23.94
C PRO A 307 -9.19 -18.72 -23.53
N ALA A 308 -10.03 -19.12 -24.48
CA ALA A 308 -11.40 -19.52 -24.18
C ALA A 308 -11.40 -20.65 -23.15
N GLY A 309 -12.19 -20.50 -22.07
CA GLY A 309 -12.25 -21.48 -20.98
C GLY A 309 -11.03 -21.51 -20.06
N ALA A 310 -10.14 -20.51 -20.11
CA ALA A 310 -9.00 -20.42 -19.19
C ALA A 310 -9.44 -20.58 -17.72
N PRO A 311 -8.73 -21.39 -16.90
CA PRO A 311 -9.08 -21.57 -15.50
C PRO A 311 -8.99 -20.27 -14.69
N ILE A 312 -9.60 -20.26 -13.51
CA ILE A 312 -9.42 -19.20 -12.51
C ILE A 312 -8.87 -19.90 -11.24
N PRO A 313 -7.63 -19.58 -10.79
CA PRO A 313 -6.70 -18.61 -11.37
C PRO A 313 -6.05 -19.06 -12.69
N TYR A 314 -5.75 -18.10 -13.58
CA TYR A 314 -4.92 -18.31 -14.79
C TYR A 314 -3.52 -17.74 -14.60
N ARG A 315 -2.49 -18.52 -14.95
CA ARG A 315 -1.07 -18.12 -14.91
C ARG A 315 -0.58 -17.68 -16.30
N PRO A 316 -0.40 -16.38 -16.56
CA PRO A 316 0.01 -15.91 -17.89
C PRO A 316 1.48 -16.22 -18.19
N PRO A 317 1.83 -16.44 -19.48
CA PRO A 317 3.22 -16.64 -19.91
C PRO A 317 4.17 -15.49 -19.53
N LEU A 318 3.65 -14.28 -19.33
CA LEU A 318 4.40 -13.10 -18.90
C LEU A 318 5.25 -13.37 -17.64
N LEU A 319 4.77 -14.19 -16.71
CA LEU A 319 5.48 -14.50 -15.47
C LEU A 319 6.77 -15.29 -15.69
N ALA A 320 6.94 -15.96 -16.83
CA ALA A 320 8.21 -16.60 -17.17
C ALA A 320 9.37 -15.59 -17.35
N ARG A 321 9.06 -14.29 -17.45
CA ARG A 321 10.04 -13.20 -17.64
C ARG A 321 10.30 -12.40 -16.35
N GLN A 322 9.71 -12.79 -15.22
CA GLN A 322 9.81 -12.08 -13.94
C GLN A 322 11.26 -11.86 -13.48
N ASP A 323 12.18 -12.76 -13.82
CA ASP A 323 13.62 -12.64 -13.50
C ASP A 323 14.50 -12.29 -14.71
N ALA A 324 13.89 -12.07 -15.88
CA ALA A 324 14.62 -11.71 -17.08
C ALA A 324 15.11 -10.24 -17.01
N PRO A 325 16.33 -9.95 -17.47
CA PRO A 325 16.79 -8.57 -17.63
C PRO A 325 15.86 -7.76 -18.53
N LEU A 326 15.65 -6.49 -18.18
CA LEU A 326 14.96 -5.54 -19.06
C LEU A 326 15.85 -5.29 -20.28
N ARG A 327 15.29 -5.47 -21.48
CA ARG A 327 15.97 -5.30 -22.77
C ARG A 327 15.57 -4.00 -23.44
#